data_AF-A0A0D8Y9D2-F1
#
_entry.id   AF-A0A0D8Y9D2-F1
#
_cell.length_a   1.000
_cell.length_b   1.000
_cell.length_c   1.000
_cell.angle_alpha   90.00
_cell.angle_beta   90.00
_cell.angle_gamma   90.00
#
_symmetry.space_group_name_H-M   'P 1'
#
loop_
_entity.id
_entity.type
_entity.pdbx_description
1 polymer ?
#
loop_
_entity_poly.entity_id
_entity_poly.type
_entity_poly.pdbx_seq_one_letter_code
_entity_poly.pdbx_strand_id
1 'polypeptide(L)'
;MICTIQSIRCISTIKQDLVQQAFIKKIREYGQKSGDLFSQDANVKKAFHDELNRLAAKFHLANADVVNTLPVDFEIPKIDSSVQQILEGVSLQTLVEDVQKQKADYIASKEAKKAAEEARLTALKH
;
A
#
# COMPACT_ATOMS: atom_id res chain seq x y z
N MET A 1 -21.93 55.49 -8.88
CA MET A 1 -21.30 54.39 -8.13
C MET A 1 -22.28 53.22 -8.07
N ILE A 2 -21.86 52.10 -8.67
CA ILE A 2 -22.23 50.69 -8.39
C ILE A 2 -23.72 50.29 -8.51
N CYS A 3 -23.99 49.52 -9.57
CA CYS A 3 -25.15 48.65 -9.76
C CYS A 3 -25.12 47.49 -8.75
N THR A 4 -26.20 47.22 -8.00
CA THR A 4 -26.37 45.95 -7.29
C THR A 4 -27.78 45.38 -7.49
N ILE A 5 -27.91 44.60 -8.56
CA ILE A 5 -28.52 43.27 -8.66
C ILE A 5 -29.98 43.11 -8.17
N GLN A 6 -30.86 42.98 -9.17
CA GLN A 6 -32.10 42.19 -9.23
C GLN A 6 -33.37 42.72 -8.53
N SER A 7 -33.97 43.70 -9.20
CA SER A 7 -35.36 43.60 -9.69
C SER A 7 -35.59 42.19 -10.28
N ILE A 8 -36.55 41.39 -9.86
CA ILE A 8 -37.97 41.47 -10.24
C ILE A 8 -38.82 40.84 -9.11
N ARG A 9 -39.44 41.67 -8.27
CA ARG A 9 -40.68 41.31 -7.57
C ARG A 9 -41.83 41.76 -8.46
N CYS A 10 -42.13 41.00 -9.50
CA CYS A 10 -43.41 41.11 -10.18
C CYS A 10 -44.45 40.36 -9.35
N ILE A 11 -45.12 41.13 -8.50
CA ILE A 11 -46.45 40.82 -7.98
C ILE A 11 -47.40 40.80 -9.17
N SER A 12 -47.76 39.60 -9.64
CA SER A 12 -48.97 39.37 -10.43
C SER A 12 -49.45 37.92 -10.22
N THR A 13 -50.62 37.84 -9.58
CA THR A 13 -51.56 36.72 -9.51
C THR A 13 -51.49 35.73 -10.67
N ILE A 14 -50.90 34.55 -10.46
CA ILE A 14 -51.27 33.32 -11.16
C ILE A 14 -51.21 32.22 -10.11
N LYS A 15 -52.35 31.55 -9.90
CA LYS A 15 -52.54 30.41 -9.00
C LYS A 15 -51.28 29.55 -9.04
N GLN A 16 -50.60 29.37 -7.89
CA GLN A 16 -49.47 28.44 -7.85
C GLN A 16 -49.94 27.12 -8.46
N ASP A 17 -49.27 26.71 -9.52
CA ASP A 17 -49.60 25.49 -10.25
C ASP A 17 -49.61 24.33 -9.25
N LEU A 18 -50.72 23.58 -9.21
CA LEU A 18 -50.87 22.42 -8.33
C LEU A 18 -49.72 21.44 -8.53
N VAL A 19 -49.17 21.35 -9.75
CA VAL A 19 -48.02 20.51 -10.06
C VAL A 19 -46.77 21.04 -9.36
N GLN A 20 -46.50 22.35 -9.42
CA GLN A 20 -45.36 22.96 -8.73
C GLN A 20 -45.45 22.83 -7.21
N GLN A 21 -46.65 23.01 -6.64
CA GLN A 21 -46.87 22.79 -5.22
C GLN A 21 -46.69 21.33 -4.81
N ALA A 22 -47.25 20.39 -5.58
CA ALA A 22 -47.09 18.96 -5.34
C ALA A 22 -45.62 18.52 -5.46
N PHE A 23 -44.89 19.08 -6.43
CA PHE A 23 -43.47 18.82 -6.64
C PHE A 23 -42.61 19.31 -5.48
N ILE A 24 -42.77 20.57 -5.08
CA ILE A 24 -42.05 21.15 -3.93
C ILE A 24 -42.41 20.39 -2.64
N LYS A 25 -43.68 20.01 -2.47
CA LYS A 25 -44.14 19.20 -1.34
C LYS A 25 -43.47 17.82 -1.33
N LYS A 26 -43.36 17.15 -2.48
CA LYS A 26 -42.68 15.86 -2.61
C LYS A 26 -41.19 15.95 -2.31
N ILE A 27 -40.51 16.98 -2.80
CA ILE A 27 -39.08 17.21 -2.47
C ILE A 27 -38.90 17.34 -0.96
N ARG A 28 -39.75 18.13 -0.30
CA ARG A 28 -39.69 18.30 1.16
C ARG A 28 -39.98 17.00 1.90
N GLU A 29 -40.97 16.22 1.46
CA GLU A 29 -41.28 14.91 2.02
C GLU A 29 -40.10 13.93 1.88
N TYR A 30 -39.42 13.88 0.72
CA TYR A 30 -38.26 13.02 0.53
C TYR A 30 -37.04 13.48 1.33
N GLY A 31 -36.79 14.79 1.42
CA GLY A 31 -35.70 15.34 2.24
C GLY A 31 -35.89 15.12 3.75
N GLN A 32 -37.14 14.98 4.20
CA GLN A 32 -37.46 14.61 5.58
C GLN A 32 -37.36 13.10 5.81
N LYS A 33 -37.72 12.28 4.80
CA LYS A 33 -37.66 10.80 4.86
C LYS A 33 -36.27 10.24 4.60
N SER A 34 -35.34 11.02 4.05
CA SER A 34 -33.93 10.64 3.90
C SER A 34 -33.14 10.65 5.22
N GLY A 35 -33.81 10.93 6.35
CA GLY A 35 -33.24 10.73 7.68
C GLY A 35 -33.14 9.24 8.00
N ASP A 36 -31.91 8.73 8.01
CA ASP A 36 -31.47 7.40 8.46
C ASP A 36 -32.53 6.27 8.39
N LEU A 37 -32.71 5.72 7.19
CA LEU A 37 -33.62 4.58 6.93
C LEU A 37 -33.27 3.34 7.79
N PHE A 38 -32.04 3.22 8.26
CA PHE A 38 -31.59 2.14 9.14
C PHE A 38 -32.19 2.21 10.55
N SER A 39 -32.62 3.40 10.97
CA SER A 39 -33.12 3.64 12.33
C SER A 39 -34.65 3.59 12.43
N GLN A 40 -35.37 3.63 11.31
CA GLN A 40 -36.84 3.80 11.31
C GLN A 40 -37.64 2.49 11.33
N ASP A 41 -37.11 1.39 10.78
CA ASP A 41 -37.84 0.12 10.70
C ASP A 41 -36.98 -1.05 11.21
N ALA A 42 -37.45 -1.71 12.27
CA ALA A 42 -36.79 -2.86 12.87
C ALA A 42 -36.65 -4.04 11.89
N ASN A 43 -37.57 -4.18 10.93
CA ASN A 43 -37.49 -5.23 9.90
C ASN A 43 -36.35 -4.94 8.90
N VAL A 44 -36.17 -3.68 8.52
CA VAL A 44 -35.07 -3.26 7.62
C VAL A 44 -33.73 -3.44 8.31
N LYS A 45 -33.64 -3.08 9.60
CA LYS A 45 -32.43 -3.30 10.40
C LYS A 45 -32.07 -4.78 10.52
N LYS A 46 -33.09 -5.64 10.75
CA LYS A 46 -32.90 -7.09 10.82
C LYS A 46 -32.45 -7.66 9.47
N ALA A 47 -33.15 -7.34 8.39
CA ALA A 47 -32.79 -7.80 7.03
C ALA A 47 -31.38 -7.37 6.62
N PHE A 48 -30.97 -6.14 6.96
CA PHE A 48 -29.61 -5.66 6.72
C PHE A 48 -28.56 -6.45 7.52
N HIS A 49 -28.82 -6.71 8.79
CA HIS A 49 -27.90 -7.50 9.63
C HIS A 49 -27.80 -8.96 9.15
N ASP A 50 -28.91 -9.55 8.70
CA ASP A 50 -28.94 -10.89 8.14
C ASP A 50 -28.11 -10.98 6.83
N GLU A 51 -28.21 -10.00 5.94
CA GLU A 51 -27.38 -9.93 4.73
C GLU A 51 -25.90 -9.69 5.03
N LEU A 52 -25.59 -8.84 6.02
CA LEU A 52 -24.21 -8.65 6.48
C LEU A 52 -23.61 -9.94 7.05
N ASN A 53 -24.38 -10.71 7.83
CA ASN A 53 -23.95 -12.00 8.35
C ASN A 53 -23.79 -13.04 7.24
N ARG A 54 -24.67 -13.06 6.24
CA ARG A 54 -24.52 -13.92 5.05
C ARG A 54 -23.25 -13.60 4.28
N LEU A 55 -22.92 -12.31 4.15
CA LEU A 55 -21.68 -11.86 3.50
C LEU A 55 -20.46 -12.28 4.32
N ALA A 56 -20.49 -12.07 5.64
CA ALA A 56 -19.43 -12.49 6.53
C ALA A 56 -19.16 -14.00 6.43
N ALA A 57 -20.21 -14.83 6.47
CA ALA A 57 -20.09 -16.27 6.29
C ALA A 57 -19.47 -16.67 4.94
N LYS A 58 -19.86 -16.00 3.84
CA LYS A 58 -19.28 -16.25 2.51
C LYS A 58 -17.78 -15.96 2.46
N PHE A 59 -17.33 -14.91 3.13
CA PHE A 59 -15.92 -14.51 3.17
C PHE A 59 -15.16 -15.09 4.37
N HIS A 60 -15.75 -16.04 5.10
CA HIS A 60 -15.16 -16.65 6.30
C HIS A 60 -14.73 -15.63 7.37
N LEU A 61 -15.45 -14.50 7.43
CA LEU A 61 -15.28 -13.46 8.43
C LEU A 61 -16.12 -13.80 9.66
N ALA A 62 -15.59 -13.61 10.87
CA ALA A 62 -16.30 -13.97 12.10
C ALA A 62 -17.59 -13.14 12.32
N ASN A 63 -17.62 -11.90 11.83
CA ASN A 63 -18.77 -11.00 11.84
C ASN A 63 -18.56 -9.85 10.86
N ALA A 64 -19.62 -9.10 10.55
CA ALA A 64 -19.56 -7.98 9.61
C ALA A 64 -18.56 -6.87 10.03
N ASP A 65 -18.33 -6.71 11.33
CA ASP A 65 -17.41 -5.72 11.88
C ASP A 65 -15.92 -6.10 11.73
N VAL A 66 -15.62 -7.36 11.41
CA VAL A 66 -14.23 -7.87 11.30
C VAL A 66 -13.49 -7.25 10.13
N VAL A 67 -14.21 -6.75 9.12
CA VAL A 67 -13.60 -6.08 7.97
C VAL A 67 -12.72 -4.90 8.41
N ASN A 68 -13.11 -4.20 9.48
CA ASN A 68 -12.35 -3.07 10.02
C ASN A 68 -11.12 -3.49 10.86
N THR A 69 -11.05 -4.77 11.23
CA THR A 69 -9.97 -5.35 12.05
C THR A 69 -9.21 -6.46 11.31
N LEU A 70 -9.40 -6.58 9.99
CA LEU A 70 -8.71 -7.61 9.21
C LEU A 70 -7.21 -7.33 9.25
N PRO A 71 -6.38 -8.32 9.67
CA PRO A 71 -4.94 -8.20 9.62
C PRO A 71 -4.53 -8.03 8.15
N VAL A 72 -4.00 -6.87 7.81
CA VAL A 72 -3.49 -6.56 6.48
C VAL A 72 -2.03 -6.98 6.42
N ASP A 73 -1.77 -8.25 6.71
CA ASP A 73 -0.44 -8.84 6.63
C ASP A 73 -0.27 -9.40 5.21
N PHE A 74 0.19 -8.55 4.30
CA PHE A 74 0.54 -8.99 2.96
C PHE A 74 1.78 -9.88 3.03
N GLU A 75 1.69 -11.08 2.45
CA GLU A 75 2.86 -11.92 2.27
C GLU A 75 3.87 -11.20 1.39
N ILE A 76 5.05 -10.92 1.94
CA ILE A 76 6.17 -10.40 1.16
C ILE A 76 6.64 -11.55 0.27
N PRO A 77 6.59 -11.40 -1.06
CA PRO A 77 7.01 -12.46 -1.96
C PRO A 77 8.48 -12.78 -1.67
N LYS A 78 8.76 -14.06 -1.42
CA LYS A 78 10.12 -14.55 -1.25
C LYS A 78 10.79 -14.54 -2.63
N ILE A 79 11.53 -13.47 -2.92
CA ILE A 79 12.28 -13.34 -4.17
C ILE A 79 13.60 -14.10 -4.01
N ASP A 80 13.67 -15.30 -4.57
CA ASP A 80 14.92 -16.04 -4.66
C ASP A 80 15.80 -15.40 -5.74
N SER A 81 16.82 -14.65 -5.31
CA SER A 81 17.78 -13.99 -6.20
C SER A 81 18.71 -15.02 -6.84
N SER A 82 18.85 -15.02 -8.17
CA SER A 82 19.79 -15.88 -8.90
C SER A 82 21.24 -15.68 -8.44
N VAL A 83 21.58 -14.49 -7.96
CA VAL A 83 22.92 -14.20 -7.38
C VAL A 83 23.12 -14.96 -6.06
N GLN A 84 22.06 -15.16 -5.29
CA GLN A 84 22.11 -15.90 -4.02
C GLN A 84 22.23 -17.42 -4.25
N GLN A 85 21.70 -17.93 -5.36
CA GLN A 85 21.94 -19.31 -5.79
C GLN A 85 23.36 -19.52 -6.33
N ILE A 86 23.88 -18.58 -7.13
CA ILE A 86 25.25 -18.63 -7.69
C ILE A 86 26.31 -18.59 -6.59
N LEU A 87 26.03 -17.89 -5.48
CA LEU A 87 26.96 -17.80 -4.36
C LEU A 87 26.92 -19.01 -3.41
N GLU A 88 26.09 -20.04 -3.67
CA GLU A 88 26.04 -21.32 -2.92
C GLU A 88 26.13 -21.21 -1.38
N GLY A 89 25.60 -20.12 -0.80
CA GLY A 89 25.66 -19.87 0.65
C GLY A 89 26.98 -19.24 1.16
N VAL A 90 27.94 -18.95 0.29
CA VAL A 90 29.12 -18.14 0.61
C VAL A 90 28.75 -16.66 0.55
N SER A 91 28.95 -15.94 1.64
CA SER A 91 28.69 -14.50 1.65
C SER A 91 29.65 -13.78 0.72
N LEU A 92 29.17 -12.76 -0.01
CA LEU A 92 30.01 -11.89 -0.83
C LEU A 92 31.22 -11.36 -0.04
N GLN A 93 31.00 -11.09 1.25
CA GLN A 93 32.02 -10.61 2.18
C GLN A 93 33.18 -11.61 2.32
N THR A 94 32.87 -12.90 2.47
CA THR A 94 33.86 -13.98 2.53
C THR A 94 34.68 -14.07 1.24
N LEU A 95 34.05 -13.91 0.07
CA LEU A 95 34.74 -13.90 -1.22
C LEU A 95 35.72 -12.73 -1.34
N VAL A 96 35.32 -11.55 -0.86
CA VAL A 96 36.18 -10.35 -0.87
C VAL A 96 37.39 -10.55 0.04
N GLU A 97 37.21 -11.13 1.22
CA GLU A 97 38.29 -11.43 2.16
C GLU A 97 39.28 -12.45 1.58
N ASP A 98 38.78 -13.51 0.93
CA ASP A 98 39.63 -14.52 0.29
C ASP A 98 40.46 -13.94 -0.85
N VAL A 99 39.89 -13.06 -1.68
CA VAL A 99 40.64 -12.40 -2.77
C VAL A 99 41.73 -11.48 -2.21
N GLN A 100 41.45 -10.76 -1.12
CA GLN A 100 42.45 -9.91 -0.46
C GLN A 100 43.61 -10.74 0.11
N LYS A 101 43.29 -11.87 0.73
CA LYS A 101 44.28 -12.81 1.25
C LYS A 101 45.15 -13.39 0.13
N GLN A 102 44.56 -13.88 -0.95
CA GLN A 102 45.29 -14.40 -2.11
C GLN A 102 46.23 -13.36 -2.73
N LYS A 103 45.80 -12.09 -2.79
CA LYS A 103 46.63 -10.99 -3.27
C LYS A 103 47.84 -10.75 -2.36
N ALA A 104 47.63 -10.73 -1.05
CA ALA A 104 48.71 -10.55 -0.07
C ALA A 104 49.74 -11.69 -0.15
N ASP A 105 49.27 -12.94 -0.21
CA ASP A 105 50.11 -14.13 -0.33
C ASP A 105 50.94 -14.12 -1.62
N TYR A 106 50.33 -13.69 -2.73
CA TYR A 106 51.02 -13.56 -4.01
C TYR A 106 52.15 -12.53 -3.98
N ILE A 107 51.90 -11.35 -3.38
CA ILE A 107 52.90 -10.30 -3.24
C ILE A 107 54.06 -10.78 -2.36
N ALA A 108 53.76 -11.37 -1.20
CA ALA A 108 54.76 -11.90 -0.29
C ALA A 108 55.64 -12.98 -0.95
N SER A 109 55.03 -13.92 -1.70
CA SER A 109 55.77 -14.92 -2.47
C SER A 109 56.66 -14.30 -3.55
N LYS A 110 56.18 -13.27 -4.24
CA LYS A 110 56.94 -12.58 -5.29
C LYS A 110 58.17 -11.88 -4.70
N GLU A 111 58.02 -11.20 -3.58
CA GLU A 111 59.11 -10.52 -2.88
C GLU A 111 60.12 -11.51 -2.32
N ALA A 112 59.67 -12.61 -1.70
CA ALA A 112 60.55 -13.66 -1.20
C ALA A 112 61.39 -14.29 -2.32
N LYS A 113 60.81 -14.54 -3.50
CA LYS A 113 61.53 -15.06 -4.67
C LYS A 113 62.57 -14.06 -5.19
N LYS A 114 62.22 -12.77 -5.23
CA LYS A 114 63.14 -11.71 -5.67
C LYS A 114 64.31 -11.56 -4.71
N ALA A 115 64.05 -11.54 -3.40
CA ALA A 115 65.09 -11.48 -2.38
C ALA A 115 66.01 -12.71 -2.40
N ALA A 116 65.46 -13.90 -2.62
CA ALA A 116 66.26 -15.13 -2.75
C ALA A 116 67.17 -15.11 -4.00
N GLU A 117 66.68 -14.56 -5.12
CA GLU A 117 67.48 -14.40 -6.33
C GLU A 117 68.59 -13.35 -6.16
N GLU A 118 68.29 -12.22 -5.53
CA GLU A 118 69.28 -11.18 -5.20
C GLU A 118 70.36 -11.71 -4.24
N ALA A 119 69.97 -12.50 -3.23
CA ALA A 119 70.90 -13.15 -2.31
C ALA A 119 71.80 -14.17 -3.05
N ARG A 120 71.23 -14.96 -3.98
CA ARG A 120 72.01 -15.89 -4.82
C ARG A 120 72.98 -15.15 -5.75
N LEU A 121 72.55 -14.05 -6.37
CA LEU A 121 73.40 -13.25 -7.24
C LEU A 121 74.53 -12.56 -6.48
N THR A 122 74.29 -12.16 -5.23
CA THR A 122 75.30 -11.56 -4.36
C THR A 122 76.32 -12.60 -3.91
N ALA A 123 75.86 -13.81 -3.55
CA ALA A 123 76.72 -14.92 -3.19
C ALA A 123 77.58 -15.45 -4.35
N LEU A 124 77.15 -15.27 -5.61
CA LEU A 124 77.89 -15.67 -6.81
C LEU A 124 78.91 -14.61 -7.28
N LYS A 125 78.80 -13.36 -6.80
CA LYS A 125 79.69 -12.24 -7.14
C LYS A 125 80.89 -12.08 -6.20
N HIS A 126 80.96 -12.89 -5.15
CA HIS A 126 82.11 -13.06 -4.27
C HIS A 126 82.88 -14.34 -4.63
#